data_AF-A0A7W1JS72-F1
#
_entry.id   AF-A0A7W1JS72-F1
#
_cell.length_a   1.000
_cell.length_b   1.000
_cell.length_c   1.000
_cell.angle_alpha   90.00
_cell.angle_beta   90.00
_cell.angle_gamma   90.00
#
_symmetry.space_group_name_H-M   'P 1'
#
loop_
_entity.id
_entity.type
_entity.pdbx_description
1 polymer ?
#
loop_
_entity_poly.entity_id
_entity_poly.type
_entity_poly.pdbx_seq_one_letter_code
_entity_poly.pdbx_strand_id
1 'polypeptide(L)'
;MVKSTQRSPTVDIARAYADRLVLQGIANVESTLRLGELAAELAPHGINLAGLRNLLATNPDRFAYSDRRWMPTSRVTGADGPLNQQVKSTLHGFGAPVSVSDLAAELSRSRKLSQEYFESKLPAILGADPQMFITCSGHAGLAKWLFLADGEKPEQALYLNGITEQDVASVEKILAKLDYSNVGKAAKEALKHAPVSVKLIGYFAWKHLNPETDYARRYYDALELLDALYAVPGFVFGADSKMHPEAEAPKWLKAALREAEKAKPVVEVEDVAPLEFGDVEVDEMVQAVMASPISVGVGKFLETKYELTSADRTYPEDLANAVAALEASDKVWFVGGDRFRKSDSAPEFIGSVPEFFNYVDYDFRDADGESIDMELSDDGFSSALRKEMANVLAQDVLDEDPQPKPKKQLDQLRLVLKSLHREIGTFPLCQVPTGWLEEAPSIQELIFRDSAGRELNVWLNHDTRLMFNLIDWWFEQPVESGAAFTLTKTAEPNVFDFEWISDPDPLIYISSDRMEQLRTLAAGSSELSTYEIVREV
;
A
#
# COMPACT_ATOMS: atom_id res chain seq x y z
N MET A 1 24.23 -16.35 5.69
CA MET A 1 24.32 -16.61 4.24
C MET A 1 22.90 -16.72 3.69
N VAL A 2 22.33 -15.58 3.26
CA VAL A 2 20.98 -15.54 2.68
C VAL A 2 21.05 -16.09 1.26
N LYS A 3 20.17 -17.04 0.91
CA LYS A 3 20.02 -17.51 -0.47
C LYS A 3 19.59 -16.31 -1.31
N SER A 4 20.48 -15.84 -2.18
CA SER A 4 20.14 -14.92 -3.27
C SER A 4 19.05 -15.58 -4.11
N THR A 5 17.82 -15.09 -3.98
CA THR A 5 16.76 -15.37 -4.94
C THR A 5 17.25 -14.77 -6.26
N GLN A 6 17.55 -15.60 -7.25
CA GLN A 6 17.94 -15.11 -8.58
C GLN A 6 16.77 -14.31 -9.16
N ARG A 7 16.88 -12.98 -9.06
CA ARG A 7 15.95 -12.03 -9.65
C ARG A 7 16.16 -12.00 -11.15
N SER A 8 15.13 -11.63 -11.90
CA SER A 8 15.31 -11.39 -13.33
C SER A 8 16.13 -10.11 -13.55
N PRO A 9 16.98 -10.02 -14.58
CA PRO A 9 17.85 -8.85 -14.81
C PRO A 9 17.08 -7.52 -14.88
N THR A 10 15.85 -7.55 -15.40
CA THR A 10 14.98 -6.37 -15.48
C THR A 10 14.49 -5.91 -14.10
N VAL A 11 14.24 -6.85 -13.19
CA VAL A 11 13.84 -6.54 -11.81
C VAL A 11 15.02 -5.97 -11.03
N ASP A 12 16.24 -6.45 -11.28
CA ASP A 12 17.45 -5.89 -10.65
C ASP A 12 17.73 -4.44 -11.07
N ILE A 13 17.58 -4.12 -12.36
CA ILE A 13 17.67 -2.75 -12.85
C ILE A 13 16.61 -1.87 -12.21
N ALA A 14 15.36 -2.38 -12.18
CA ALA A 14 14.24 -1.66 -11.60
C ALA A 14 14.44 -1.36 -10.12
N ARG A 15 14.92 -2.36 -9.37
CA ARG A 15 15.19 -2.23 -7.95
C ARG A 15 16.35 -1.28 -7.67
N ALA A 16 17.44 -1.43 -8.41
CA ALA A 16 18.60 -0.55 -8.26
C ALA A 16 18.27 0.92 -8.59
N TYR A 17 17.37 1.17 -9.54
CA TYR A 17 16.88 2.51 -9.87
C TYR A 17 16.03 3.09 -8.73
N ALA A 18 15.07 2.33 -8.21
CA ALA A 18 14.23 2.75 -7.08
C ALA A 18 15.06 3.07 -5.84
N ASP A 19 15.99 2.16 -5.48
CA ASP A 19 16.86 2.35 -4.33
C ASP A 19 17.78 3.57 -4.50
N ARG A 20 18.21 3.88 -5.74
CA ARG A 20 19.02 5.07 -6.03
C ARG A 20 18.24 6.36 -5.73
N LEU A 21 16.97 6.45 -6.14
CA LEU A 21 16.13 7.61 -5.84
C LEU A 21 15.93 7.77 -4.33
N VAL A 22 15.71 6.67 -3.61
CA VAL A 22 15.60 6.68 -2.14
C VAL A 22 16.91 7.16 -1.49
N LEU A 23 18.06 6.67 -1.95
CA LEU A 23 19.36 7.14 -1.47
C LEU A 23 19.61 8.62 -1.75
N GLN A 24 19.20 9.12 -2.92
CA GLN A 24 19.30 10.55 -3.25
C GLN A 24 18.42 11.41 -2.34
N GLY A 25 17.18 11.00 -2.11
CA GLY A 25 16.29 11.68 -1.15
C GLY A 25 16.89 11.69 0.26
N ILE A 26 17.39 10.56 0.76
CA ILE A 26 18.06 10.50 2.07
C ILE A 26 19.31 11.40 2.11
N ALA A 27 20.05 11.49 1.00
CA ALA A 27 21.25 12.32 0.88
C ALA A 27 20.96 13.82 0.72
N ASN A 28 19.73 14.23 0.40
CA ASN A 28 19.37 15.64 0.26
C ASN A 28 18.76 16.26 1.52
N VAL A 29 18.49 15.43 2.54
CA VAL A 29 17.80 15.87 3.75
C VAL A 29 18.75 16.17 4.91
N GLU A 30 18.57 17.31 5.58
CA GLU A 30 19.22 17.64 6.85
C GLU A 30 18.71 16.78 8.02
N SER A 31 19.25 15.57 8.15
CA SER A 31 19.35 14.76 9.39
C SER A 31 18.08 14.36 10.17
N THR A 32 16.90 14.83 9.78
CA THR A 32 15.64 14.57 10.51
C THR A 32 14.40 14.46 9.62
N LEU A 33 14.47 13.95 8.38
CA LEU A 33 13.20 13.61 7.71
C LEU A 33 12.60 12.36 8.34
N ARG A 34 11.32 12.50 8.69
CA ARG A 34 10.41 11.38 8.92
C ARG A 34 10.22 10.61 7.60
N LEU A 35 9.95 9.30 7.67
CA LEU A 35 9.72 8.51 6.44
C LEU A 35 8.59 9.09 5.60
N GLY A 36 7.58 9.68 6.25
CA GLY A 36 6.47 10.36 5.59
C GLY A 36 6.89 11.57 4.74
N GLU A 37 7.88 12.34 5.19
CA GLU A 37 8.39 13.50 4.45
C GLU A 37 9.24 13.04 3.24
N LEU A 38 10.01 11.95 3.40
CA LEU A 38 10.79 11.38 2.30
C LEU A 38 9.85 10.74 1.25
N ALA A 39 8.77 10.12 1.70
CA ALA A 39 7.71 9.65 0.83
C ALA A 39 7.01 10.81 0.09
N ALA A 40 6.83 11.97 0.72
CA ALA A 40 6.27 13.16 0.06
C ALA A 40 7.21 13.70 -1.04
N GLU A 41 8.52 13.71 -0.80
CA GLU A 41 9.53 14.09 -1.81
C GLU A 41 9.55 13.10 -2.99
N LEU A 42 9.36 11.81 -2.71
CA LEU A 42 9.38 10.74 -3.71
C LEU A 42 8.00 10.47 -4.35
N ALA A 43 6.94 11.11 -3.86
CA ALA A 43 5.58 10.96 -4.38
C ALA A 43 5.44 11.31 -5.88
N PRO A 44 6.12 12.34 -6.43
CA PRO A 44 6.12 12.62 -7.87
C PRO A 44 6.67 11.46 -8.72
N HIS A 45 7.52 10.61 -8.13
CA HIS A 45 8.05 9.41 -8.78
C HIS A 45 7.14 8.19 -8.59
N GLY A 46 6.04 8.30 -7.84
CA GLY A 46 5.09 7.22 -7.59
C GLY A 46 5.50 6.26 -6.46
N ILE A 47 6.41 6.69 -5.57
CA ILE A 47 6.77 5.94 -4.36
C ILE A 47 5.99 6.52 -3.19
N ASN A 48 5.05 5.75 -2.64
CA ASN A 48 4.31 6.11 -1.43
C ASN A 48 5.02 5.57 -0.16
N LEU A 49 4.51 5.91 1.02
CA LEU A 49 5.13 5.53 2.30
C LEU A 49 5.26 4.00 2.47
N ALA A 50 4.21 3.24 2.14
CA ALA A 50 4.24 1.77 2.19
C ALA A 50 5.29 1.19 1.23
N GLY A 51 5.33 1.71 0.00
CA GLY A 51 6.33 1.35 -1.01
C GLY A 51 7.76 1.65 -0.56
N LEU A 52 7.98 2.83 0.03
CA LEU A 52 9.26 3.25 0.59
C LEU A 52 9.73 2.30 1.70
N ARG A 53 8.87 1.95 2.68
CA ARG A 53 9.21 0.99 3.75
C ARG A 53 9.59 -0.37 3.18
N ASN A 54 8.81 -0.88 2.22
CA ASN A 54 9.10 -2.15 1.58
C ASN A 54 10.44 -2.12 0.84
N LEU A 55 10.76 -1.03 0.13
CA LEU A 55 12.06 -0.85 -0.52
C LEU A 55 13.22 -0.78 0.50
N LEU A 56 13.01 -0.16 1.66
CA LEU A 56 14.04 -0.10 2.68
C LEU A 56 14.28 -1.47 3.34
N ALA A 57 13.20 -2.19 3.71
CA ALA A 57 13.28 -3.43 4.46
C ALA A 57 13.73 -4.67 3.66
N THR A 58 13.68 -4.60 2.33
CA THR A 58 13.96 -5.74 1.44
C THR A 58 15.32 -5.67 0.72
N ASN A 59 16.13 -4.64 0.99
CA ASN A 59 17.51 -4.53 0.45
C ASN A 59 18.55 -4.16 1.53
N PRO A 60 19.06 -5.16 2.29
CA PRO A 60 20.04 -4.93 3.36
C PRO A 60 21.41 -4.47 2.84
N ASP A 61 21.73 -4.71 1.56
CA ASP A 61 23.02 -4.31 0.97
C ASP A 61 23.10 -2.77 0.80
N ARG A 62 21.94 -2.10 0.68
CA ARG A 62 21.86 -0.64 0.47
C ARG A 62 21.31 0.11 1.66
N PHE A 63 20.41 -0.49 2.44
CA PHE A 63 19.78 0.15 3.58
C PHE A 63 19.99 -0.67 4.86
N ALA A 64 20.25 0.05 5.95
CA ALA A 64 20.36 -0.49 7.28
C ALA A 64 19.40 0.27 8.20
N TYR A 65 18.80 -0.44 9.15
CA TYR A 65 18.02 0.16 10.22
C TYR A 65 18.90 0.23 11.47
N SER A 66 19.13 1.43 12.00
CA SER A 66 19.97 1.68 13.17
C SER A 66 19.46 2.90 13.91
N ASP A 67 19.48 2.87 15.25
CA ASP A 67 18.97 3.94 16.11
C ASP A 67 17.53 4.39 15.77
N ARG A 68 16.66 3.42 15.47
CA ARG A 68 15.27 3.63 15.02
C ARG A 68 15.13 4.44 13.71
N ARG A 69 16.18 4.47 12.87
CA ARG A 69 16.20 5.24 11.62
C ARG A 69 16.73 4.39 10.47
N TRP A 70 16.15 4.63 9.30
CA TRP A 70 16.70 4.09 8.06
C TRP A 70 17.91 4.93 7.62
N MET A 71 19.01 4.25 7.35
CA MET A 71 20.24 4.86 6.88
C MET A 71 20.84 4.06 5.72
N PRO A 72 21.65 4.68 4.85
CA PRO A 72 22.44 3.96 3.86
C PRO A 72 23.41 2.99 4.57
N THR A 73 23.53 1.75 4.08
CA THR A 73 24.44 0.75 4.68
C THR A 73 25.89 1.22 4.66
N SER A 74 26.30 2.02 3.68
CA SER A 74 27.64 2.63 3.61
C SER A 74 27.92 3.60 4.76
N ARG A 75 26.87 4.18 5.36
CA ARG A 75 26.99 5.09 6.52
C ARG A 75 27.29 4.31 7.79
N VAL A 76 26.62 3.17 8.00
CA VAL A 76 26.81 2.31 9.17
C VAL A 76 28.15 1.57 9.11
N THR A 77 28.47 0.99 7.96
CA THR A 77 29.67 0.15 7.79
C THR A 77 30.95 0.97 7.55
N GLY A 78 30.84 2.18 7.01
CA GLY A 78 31.97 2.99 6.56
C GLY A 78 32.42 4.10 7.50
N ALA A 79 31.69 4.38 8.59
CA ALA A 79 31.95 5.52 9.49
C ALA A 79 33.36 5.52 10.08
N ASP A 80 33.90 4.35 10.44
CA ASP A 80 35.21 4.20 11.09
C ASP A 80 36.33 3.75 10.12
N GLY A 81 36.01 3.47 8.85
CA GLY A 81 36.97 2.98 7.86
C GLY A 81 37.79 4.08 7.17
N PRO A 82 38.67 3.74 6.21
CA PRO A 82 39.34 4.72 5.35
C PRO A 82 38.36 5.49 4.45
N LEU A 83 38.58 6.79 4.25
CA LEU A 83 37.68 7.64 3.45
C LEU A 83 37.48 7.12 2.02
N ASN A 84 38.55 6.67 1.33
CA ASN A 84 38.43 6.13 -0.02
C ASN A 84 37.52 4.89 -0.09
N GLN A 85 37.57 4.02 0.93
CA GLN A 85 36.73 2.83 0.97
C GLN A 85 35.26 3.21 1.17
N GLN A 86 35.01 4.24 1.98
CA GLN A 86 33.68 4.77 2.18
C GLN A 86 33.12 5.42 0.92
N VAL A 87 33.91 6.23 0.21
CA VAL A 87 33.52 6.80 -1.10
C VAL A 87 33.14 5.68 -2.07
N LYS A 88 33.96 4.62 -2.17
CA LYS A 88 33.66 3.45 -3.01
C LYS A 88 32.38 2.74 -2.60
N SER A 89 32.16 2.53 -1.30
CA SER A 89 30.96 1.88 -0.78
C SER A 89 29.70 2.70 -1.07
N THR A 90 29.77 4.03 -0.93
CA THR A 90 28.67 4.93 -1.25
C THR A 90 28.37 4.90 -2.76
N LEU A 91 29.39 5.05 -3.62
CA LEU A 91 29.21 4.95 -5.08
C LEU A 91 28.66 3.58 -5.51
N HIS A 92 29.09 2.51 -4.85
CA HIS A 92 28.55 1.17 -5.07
C HIS A 92 27.06 1.08 -4.68
N GLY A 93 26.68 1.69 -3.57
CA GLY A 93 25.28 1.76 -3.10
C GLY A 93 24.36 2.49 -4.07
N PHE A 94 24.79 3.64 -4.62
CA PHE A 94 24.03 4.37 -5.65
C PHE A 94 23.93 3.59 -6.97
N GLY A 95 24.96 2.82 -7.33
CA GLY A 95 24.96 1.96 -8.50
C GLY A 95 25.01 2.69 -9.85
N ALA A 96 25.27 4.00 -9.84
CA ALA A 96 25.44 4.84 -11.02
C ALA A 96 26.27 6.09 -10.68
N PRO A 97 26.79 6.81 -11.68
CA PRO A 97 27.41 8.11 -11.47
C PRO A 97 26.48 9.09 -10.75
N VAL A 98 27.00 9.77 -9.74
CA VAL A 98 26.28 10.73 -8.87
C VAL A 98 26.97 12.07 -8.85
N SER A 99 26.26 13.14 -8.53
CA SER A 99 26.88 14.45 -8.39
C SER A 99 27.84 14.49 -7.20
N VAL A 100 28.90 15.30 -7.30
CA VAL A 100 29.83 15.53 -6.18
C VAL A 100 29.10 16.13 -4.98
N SER A 101 28.06 16.94 -5.21
CA SER A 101 27.20 17.49 -4.15
C SER A 101 26.50 16.39 -3.36
N ASP A 102 25.79 15.47 -4.03
CA ASP A 102 25.07 14.38 -3.35
C ASP A 102 26.05 13.46 -2.60
N LEU A 103 27.20 13.17 -3.21
CA LEU A 103 28.25 12.38 -2.59
C LEU A 103 28.85 13.09 -1.36
N ALA A 104 29.10 14.40 -1.45
CA ALA A 104 29.60 15.21 -0.34
C ALA A 104 28.57 15.29 0.80
N ALA A 105 27.29 15.45 0.48
CA ALA A 105 26.20 15.45 1.45
C ALA A 105 26.11 14.10 2.19
N GLU A 106 26.26 12.97 1.51
CA GLU A 106 26.26 11.67 2.18
C GLU A 106 27.49 11.50 3.10
N LEU A 107 28.67 11.92 2.64
CA LEU A 107 29.91 11.79 3.41
C LEU A 107 29.96 12.74 4.61
N SER A 108 29.45 13.96 4.47
CA SER A 108 29.35 14.96 5.55
C SER A 108 28.65 14.39 6.77
N ARG A 109 27.52 13.70 6.55
CA ARG A 109 26.72 13.06 7.60
C ARG A 109 27.47 11.93 8.29
N SER A 110 28.14 11.09 7.51
CA SER A 110 28.86 9.93 8.05
C SER A 110 30.10 10.31 8.88
N ARG A 111 30.80 11.40 8.50
CA ARG A 111 32.05 11.85 9.13
C ARG A 111 31.90 13.05 10.05
N LYS A 112 30.70 13.61 10.15
CA LYS A 112 30.39 14.80 10.96
C LYS A 112 31.29 16.01 10.60
N LEU A 113 31.59 16.16 9.30
CA LEU A 113 32.29 17.32 8.74
C LEU A 113 31.35 18.07 7.80
N SER A 114 31.66 19.32 7.45
CA SER A 114 30.79 20.11 6.55
C SER A 114 30.75 19.53 5.13
N GLN A 115 29.65 19.76 4.42
CA GLN A 115 29.53 19.41 3.00
C GLN A 115 30.59 20.15 2.15
N GLU A 116 30.79 21.45 2.40
CA GLU A 116 31.82 22.26 1.72
C GLU A 116 33.23 21.65 1.84
N TYR A 117 33.55 21.06 3.00
CA TYR A 117 34.82 20.36 3.19
C TYR A 117 34.95 19.23 2.18
N PHE A 118 33.93 18.37 2.06
CA PHE A 118 33.96 17.24 1.13
C PHE A 118 33.92 17.67 -0.32
N GLU A 119 33.12 18.67 -0.70
CA GLU A 119 33.10 19.21 -2.06
C GLU A 119 34.48 19.71 -2.51
N SER A 120 35.25 20.32 -1.60
CA SER A 120 36.61 20.79 -1.90
C SER A 120 37.66 19.67 -2.03
N LYS A 121 37.44 18.52 -1.38
CA LYS A 121 38.43 17.43 -1.27
C LYS A 121 38.14 16.26 -2.21
N LEU A 122 36.87 16.00 -2.51
CA LEU A 122 36.44 14.89 -3.35
C LEU A 122 37.10 14.88 -4.73
N PRO A 123 37.27 16.01 -5.45
CA PRO A 123 37.95 16.00 -6.75
C PRO A 123 39.37 15.43 -6.68
N ALA A 124 40.14 15.80 -5.65
CA ALA A 124 41.50 15.30 -5.46
C ALA A 124 41.52 13.81 -5.07
N ILE A 125 40.57 13.37 -4.24
CA ILE A 125 40.45 11.97 -3.83
C ILE A 125 40.05 11.08 -5.00
N LEU A 126 39.03 11.50 -5.75
CA LEU A 126 38.50 10.77 -6.91
C LEU A 126 39.53 10.69 -8.04
N GLY A 127 40.31 11.76 -8.26
CA GLY A 127 41.37 11.79 -9.27
C GLY A 127 42.63 10.99 -8.91
N ALA A 128 42.86 10.71 -7.62
CA ALA A 128 44.04 9.97 -7.17
C ALA A 128 43.85 8.44 -7.16
N ASP A 129 42.61 7.95 -7.10
CA ASP A 129 42.31 6.52 -7.03
C ASP A 129 41.87 5.97 -8.39
N PRO A 130 42.62 5.03 -9.01
CA PRO A 130 42.34 4.52 -10.35
C PRO A 130 41.03 3.72 -10.44
N GLN A 131 40.42 3.35 -9.32
CA GLN A 131 39.14 2.63 -9.31
C GLN A 131 37.92 3.57 -9.33
N MET A 132 38.14 4.88 -9.26
CA MET A 132 37.11 5.92 -9.25
C MET A 132 37.37 6.92 -10.38
N PHE A 133 36.37 7.76 -10.64
CA PHE A 133 36.52 8.88 -11.57
C PHE A 133 35.68 10.07 -11.14
N ILE A 134 36.00 11.22 -11.71
CA ILE A 134 35.20 12.45 -11.66
C ILE A 134 35.16 13.06 -13.07
N THR A 135 33.97 13.44 -13.55
CA THR A 135 33.81 14.14 -14.84
C THR A 135 33.93 15.65 -14.68
N CYS A 136 34.10 16.36 -15.80
CA CYS A 136 34.16 17.83 -15.83
C CYS A 136 32.89 18.50 -15.30
N SER A 137 31.71 17.89 -15.52
CA SER A 137 30.44 18.39 -14.96
C SER A 137 30.24 18.05 -13.48
N GLY A 138 31.21 17.39 -12.83
CA GLY A 138 31.15 17.08 -11.40
C GLY A 138 30.37 15.82 -11.07
N HIS A 139 30.36 14.82 -11.97
CA HIS A 139 29.81 13.49 -11.66
C HIS A 139 30.92 12.54 -11.22
N ALA A 140 30.76 11.91 -10.07
CA ALA A 140 31.66 10.91 -9.51
C ALA A 140 31.14 9.49 -9.76
N GLY A 141 32.05 8.55 -10.01
CA GLY A 141 31.67 7.16 -10.22
C GLY A 141 32.80 6.15 -10.11
N LEU A 142 32.49 4.88 -10.37
CA LEU A 142 33.45 3.79 -10.34
C LEU A 142 34.00 3.52 -11.74
N ALA A 143 35.32 3.40 -11.87
CA ALA A 143 36.02 3.12 -13.13
C ALA A 143 35.45 1.90 -13.88
N LYS A 144 34.93 0.90 -13.13
CA LYS A 144 34.29 -0.29 -13.69
C LYS A 144 33.08 -0.03 -14.59
N TRP A 145 32.49 1.18 -14.54
CA TRP A 145 31.36 1.59 -15.38
C TRP A 145 31.78 2.14 -16.75
N LEU A 146 33.06 2.54 -16.88
CA LEU A 146 33.62 3.10 -18.10
C LEU A 146 34.30 2.04 -18.95
N PHE A 147 34.50 2.36 -20.23
CA PHE A 147 35.46 1.64 -21.05
C PHE A 147 36.83 2.28 -20.87
N LEU A 148 37.74 1.59 -20.21
CA LEU A 148 39.11 2.05 -20.01
C LEU A 148 40.04 1.18 -20.85
N ALA A 149 40.69 1.80 -21.82
CA ALA A 149 41.67 1.15 -22.67
C ALA A 149 42.67 2.20 -23.14
N ASP A 150 43.95 1.83 -23.09
CA ASP A 150 45.04 2.67 -23.54
C ASP A 150 45.56 2.11 -24.86
N GLY A 151 46.46 1.14 -24.77
CA GLY A 151 47.25 0.62 -25.91
C GLY A 151 47.19 -0.86 -26.09
N GLU A 152 46.26 -1.51 -25.42
CA GLU A 152 45.99 -2.92 -25.58
C GLU A 152 45.46 -3.21 -26.99
N LYS A 153 45.67 -4.45 -27.43
CA LYS A 153 45.00 -4.95 -28.64
C LYS A 153 43.48 -5.00 -28.39
N PRO A 154 42.63 -4.86 -29.43
CA PRO A 154 41.17 -4.84 -29.26
C PRO A 154 40.61 -6.00 -28.44
N GLU A 155 41.09 -7.23 -28.65
CA GLU A 155 40.67 -8.42 -27.89
C GLU A 155 40.96 -8.29 -26.38
N GLN A 156 42.14 -7.77 -26.04
CA GLN A 156 42.54 -7.57 -24.66
C GLN A 156 41.79 -6.40 -24.02
N ALA A 157 41.53 -5.33 -24.77
CA ALA A 157 40.72 -4.20 -24.31
C ALA A 157 39.26 -4.63 -23.99
N LEU A 158 38.66 -5.49 -24.83
CA LEU A 158 37.34 -6.07 -24.58
C LEU A 158 37.33 -6.93 -23.31
N TYR A 159 38.33 -7.80 -23.14
CA TYR A 159 38.45 -8.66 -21.96
C TYR A 159 38.58 -7.86 -20.66
N LEU A 160 39.45 -6.85 -20.61
CA LEU A 160 39.65 -6.00 -19.43
C LEU A 160 38.38 -5.23 -19.02
N ASN A 161 37.52 -4.91 -19.99
CA ASN A 161 36.28 -4.19 -19.76
C ASN A 161 35.07 -5.12 -19.54
N GLY A 162 35.26 -6.43 -19.64
CA GLY A 162 34.22 -7.44 -19.47
C GLY A 162 33.18 -7.44 -20.58
N ILE A 163 33.58 -7.13 -21.82
CA ILE A 163 32.71 -7.08 -23.00
C ILE A 163 32.94 -8.34 -23.85
N THR A 164 31.86 -8.99 -24.29
CA THR A 164 31.95 -10.16 -25.18
C THR A 164 31.86 -9.76 -26.66
N GLU A 165 32.36 -10.61 -27.56
CA GLU A 165 32.23 -10.37 -29.01
C GLU A 165 30.76 -10.34 -29.48
N GLN A 166 29.88 -11.07 -28.79
CA GLN A 166 28.44 -11.06 -29.07
C GLN A 166 27.82 -9.69 -28.76
N ASP A 167 28.24 -9.06 -27.66
CA ASP A 167 27.80 -7.71 -27.30
C ASP A 167 28.22 -6.70 -28.38
N VAL A 168 29.45 -6.80 -28.88
CA VAL A 168 29.97 -5.93 -29.94
C VAL A 168 29.18 -6.12 -31.24
N ALA A 169 28.97 -7.37 -31.68
CA ALA A 169 28.26 -7.68 -32.91
C ALA A 169 26.81 -7.15 -32.93
N SER A 170 26.17 -7.08 -31.76
CA SER A 170 24.78 -6.59 -31.63
C SER A 170 24.60 -5.11 -32.00
N VAL A 171 25.64 -4.30 -31.80
CA VAL A 171 25.59 -2.83 -31.98
C VAL A 171 26.56 -2.30 -33.04
N GLU A 172 27.43 -3.13 -33.60
CA GLU A 172 28.48 -2.74 -34.56
C GLU A 172 27.94 -1.96 -35.76
N LYS A 173 26.83 -2.41 -36.36
CA LYS A 173 26.22 -1.76 -37.54
C LYS A 173 25.77 -0.32 -37.29
N ILE A 174 25.56 0.03 -36.02
CA ILE A 174 25.07 1.32 -35.55
C ILE A 174 26.27 2.16 -35.08
N LEU A 175 27.00 1.68 -34.06
CA LEU A 175 28.02 2.47 -33.37
C LEU A 175 29.30 2.66 -34.19
N ALA A 176 29.69 1.71 -35.04
CA ALA A 176 30.90 1.84 -35.85
C ALA A 176 30.82 2.93 -36.93
N LYS A 177 29.60 3.40 -37.27
CA LYS A 177 29.36 4.44 -38.27
C LYS A 177 29.38 5.85 -37.70
N LEU A 178 29.40 5.98 -36.37
CA LEU A 178 29.39 7.28 -35.72
C LEU A 178 30.76 7.93 -35.79
N ASP A 179 30.78 9.24 -36.05
CA ASP A 179 32.01 10.03 -35.99
C ASP A 179 32.23 10.52 -34.56
N TYR A 180 33.21 9.91 -33.88
CA TYR A 180 33.56 10.22 -32.50
C TYR A 180 34.50 11.42 -32.35
N SER A 181 34.91 12.07 -33.45
CA SER A 181 35.71 13.31 -33.40
C SER A 181 34.95 14.47 -32.76
N ASN A 182 33.61 14.40 -32.76
CA ASN A 182 32.73 15.26 -31.99
C ASN A 182 31.93 14.42 -30.99
N VAL A 183 32.47 14.30 -29.78
CA VAL A 183 31.94 13.44 -28.71
C VAL A 183 30.47 13.76 -28.38
N GLY A 184 30.11 15.05 -28.30
CA GLY A 184 28.73 15.48 -28.01
C GLY A 184 27.72 15.07 -29.09
N LYS A 185 28.10 15.13 -30.37
CA LYS A 185 27.24 14.67 -31.48
C LYS A 185 27.14 13.15 -31.49
N ALA A 186 28.26 12.45 -31.30
CA ALA A 186 28.29 10.99 -31.24
C ALA A 186 27.43 10.44 -30.09
N ALA A 187 27.48 11.06 -28.91
CA ALA A 187 26.65 10.71 -27.76
C ALA A 187 25.15 10.81 -28.08
N LYS A 188 24.71 11.92 -28.68
CA LYS A 188 23.30 12.11 -29.09
C LYS A 188 22.83 11.07 -30.10
N GLU A 189 23.65 10.75 -31.10
CA GLU A 189 23.30 9.73 -32.11
C GLU A 189 23.30 8.31 -31.52
N ALA A 190 24.25 7.98 -30.64
CA ALA A 190 24.29 6.69 -29.97
C ALA A 190 23.05 6.45 -29.10
N LEU A 191 22.60 7.46 -28.35
CA LEU A 191 21.45 7.34 -27.45
C LEU A 191 20.10 7.18 -28.16
N LYS A 192 19.99 7.51 -29.46
CA LYS A 192 18.80 7.17 -30.26
C LYS A 192 18.54 5.67 -30.37
N HIS A 193 19.56 4.86 -30.06
CA HIS A 193 19.50 3.40 -30.08
C HIS A 193 19.50 2.81 -28.67
N ALA A 194 19.17 3.59 -27.64
CA ALA A 194 18.97 3.09 -26.30
C ALA A 194 17.88 1.98 -26.28
N PRO A 195 18.03 0.94 -25.43
CA PRO A 195 19.05 0.79 -24.40
C PRO A 195 20.43 0.36 -24.93
N VAL A 196 21.50 1.09 -24.57
CA VAL A 196 22.86 0.87 -25.10
C VAL A 196 23.91 0.99 -23.99
N SER A 197 24.91 0.10 -24.00
CA SER A 197 25.98 0.11 -23.00
C SER A 197 26.95 1.27 -23.20
N VAL A 198 27.25 1.99 -22.12
CA VAL A 198 28.27 3.05 -22.12
C VAL A 198 29.63 2.48 -22.51
N LYS A 199 29.93 1.26 -22.09
CA LYS A 199 31.18 0.58 -22.44
C LYS A 199 31.29 0.25 -23.92
N LEU A 200 30.18 -0.12 -24.56
CA LEU A 200 30.17 -0.40 -26.01
C LEU A 200 30.37 0.89 -26.81
N ILE A 201 29.72 1.98 -26.40
CA ILE A 201 29.95 3.30 -27.02
C ILE A 201 31.42 3.70 -26.84
N GLY A 202 31.97 3.49 -25.65
CA GLY A 202 33.39 3.72 -25.35
C GLY A 202 34.34 2.88 -26.20
N TYR A 203 34.03 1.60 -26.43
CA TYR A 203 34.83 0.74 -27.30
C TYR A 203 34.90 1.25 -28.74
N PHE A 204 33.76 1.64 -29.34
CA PHE A 204 33.73 2.18 -30.70
C PHE A 204 34.37 3.57 -30.79
N ALA A 205 34.20 4.41 -29.77
CA ALA A 205 34.89 5.68 -29.66
C ALA A 205 36.42 5.49 -29.58
N TRP A 206 36.88 4.59 -28.72
CA TRP A 206 38.29 4.23 -28.59
C TRP A 206 38.85 3.71 -29.90
N LYS A 207 38.18 2.76 -30.56
CA LYS A 207 38.62 2.22 -31.86
C LYS A 207 38.69 3.27 -32.96
N HIS A 208 37.77 4.24 -32.98
CA HIS A 208 37.75 5.32 -33.96
C HIS A 208 38.83 6.38 -33.69
N LEU A 209 39.08 6.70 -32.41
CA LEU A 209 39.99 7.77 -31.98
C LEU A 209 41.41 7.30 -31.63
N ASN A 210 41.65 5.98 -31.66
CA ASN A 210 42.93 5.35 -31.42
C ASN A 210 43.49 4.78 -32.74
N PRO A 211 44.28 5.56 -33.49
CA PRO A 211 44.93 5.07 -34.71
C PRO A 211 45.89 3.90 -34.41
N GLU A 212 45.99 2.93 -35.31
CA GLU A 212 46.82 1.71 -35.18
C GLU A 212 48.35 1.96 -35.22
N THR A 213 48.79 3.22 -35.16
CA THR A 213 50.20 3.60 -35.27
C THR A 213 50.84 3.80 -33.89
N ASP A 214 51.93 3.08 -33.59
CA ASP A 214 52.59 3.03 -32.27
C ASP A 214 53.02 4.39 -31.67
N TYR A 215 53.11 5.45 -32.47
CA TYR A 215 53.54 6.79 -32.07
C TYR A 215 52.46 7.87 -32.21
N ALA A 216 51.25 7.51 -32.61
CA ALA A 216 50.18 8.48 -32.78
C ALA A 216 49.56 8.84 -31.43
N ARG A 217 49.22 10.12 -31.27
CA ARG A 217 48.53 10.61 -30.07
C ARG A 217 47.13 10.00 -30.01
N ARG A 218 46.80 9.39 -28.88
CA ARG A 218 45.46 8.88 -28.60
C ARG A 218 44.57 10.01 -28.13
N TYR A 219 43.37 10.12 -28.72
CA TYR A 219 42.41 11.18 -28.42
C TYR A 219 41.20 10.69 -27.64
N TYR A 220 41.11 9.38 -27.34
CA TYR A 220 40.01 8.83 -26.58
C TYR A 220 40.08 9.26 -25.11
N ASP A 221 39.01 9.88 -24.62
CA ASP A 221 38.79 10.20 -23.22
C ASP A 221 37.43 9.63 -22.78
N ALA A 222 37.47 8.66 -21.86
CA ALA A 222 36.27 8.00 -21.34
C ALA A 222 35.41 8.94 -20.48
N LEU A 223 36.03 9.93 -19.82
CA LEU A 223 35.35 10.90 -18.96
C LEU A 223 34.61 11.93 -19.82
N GLU A 224 35.25 12.44 -20.87
CA GLU A 224 34.61 13.34 -21.83
C GLU A 224 33.40 12.69 -22.50
N LEU A 225 33.51 11.41 -22.87
CA LEU A 225 32.41 10.65 -23.44
C LEU A 225 31.25 10.44 -22.45
N LEU A 226 31.55 10.07 -21.21
CA LEU A 226 30.51 9.91 -20.19
C LEU A 226 29.79 11.23 -19.92
N ASP A 227 30.54 12.33 -19.80
CA ASP A 227 30.01 13.67 -19.59
C ASP A 227 29.05 14.08 -20.73
N ALA A 228 29.45 13.80 -21.98
CA ALA A 228 28.62 14.03 -23.14
C ALA A 228 27.35 13.17 -23.18
N LEU A 229 27.40 11.92 -22.69
CA LEU A 229 26.22 11.05 -22.60
C LEU A 229 25.23 11.53 -21.52
N TYR A 230 25.73 11.97 -20.37
CA TYR A 230 24.92 12.54 -19.29
C TYR A 230 24.30 13.90 -19.65
N ALA A 231 24.96 14.66 -20.52
CA ALA A 231 24.43 15.94 -21.01
C ALA A 231 23.23 15.79 -21.97
N VAL A 232 22.90 14.57 -22.43
CA VAL A 232 21.72 14.33 -23.28
C VAL A 232 20.49 14.08 -22.41
N PRO A 233 19.46 14.95 -22.46
CA PRO A 233 18.26 14.78 -21.64
C PRO A 233 17.42 13.59 -22.09
N GLY A 234 16.61 13.03 -21.17
CA GLY A 234 15.66 11.95 -21.45
C GLY A 234 16.25 10.53 -21.36
N PHE A 235 17.45 10.38 -20.80
CA PHE A 235 18.10 9.09 -20.60
C PHE A 235 18.57 8.92 -19.15
N VAL A 236 18.53 7.69 -18.66
CA VAL A 236 18.95 7.31 -17.31
C VAL A 236 19.97 6.18 -17.35
N PHE A 237 20.96 6.25 -16.47
CA PHE A 237 21.95 5.18 -16.31
C PHE A 237 21.37 4.04 -15.47
N GLY A 238 21.35 2.83 -16.03
CA GLY A 238 20.91 1.59 -15.37
C GLY A 238 22.05 0.88 -14.65
N ALA A 239 21.72 0.03 -13.67
CA ALA A 239 22.70 -0.76 -12.93
C ALA A 239 23.47 -1.77 -13.81
N ASP A 240 22.96 -2.06 -15.01
CA ASP A 240 23.57 -2.88 -16.06
C ASP A 240 24.64 -2.11 -16.88
N SER A 241 25.00 -0.89 -16.46
CA SER A 241 25.93 -0.01 -17.18
C SER A 241 25.47 0.38 -18.59
N LYS A 242 24.15 0.43 -18.79
CA LYS A 242 23.52 0.92 -20.03
C LYS A 242 22.76 2.22 -19.78
N MET A 243 22.68 3.03 -20.82
CA MET A 243 21.78 4.18 -20.89
C MET A 243 20.44 3.71 -21.43
N HIS A 244 19.37 3.99 -20.70
CA HIS A 244 18.00 3.63 -21.05
C HIS A 244 17.15 4.90 -21.23
N PRO A 245 16.07 4.87 -22.02
CA PRO A 245 15.13 5.99 -22.09
C PRO A 245 14.46 6.23 -20.74
N GLU A 246 14.38 7.48 -20.30
CA GLU A 246 13.73 7.87 -19.03
C GLU A 246 12.25 7.46 -18.98
N ALA A 247 11.60 7.34 -20.14
CA ALA A 247 10.23 6.84 -20.26
C ALA A 247 10.02 5.41 -19.71
N GLU A 248 11.09 4.63 -19.52
CA GLU A 248 11.03 3.30 -18.90
C GLU A 248 11.04 3.35 -17.36
N ALA A 249 11.52 4.44 -16.76
CA ALA A 249 11.66 4.58 -15.32
C ALA A 249 10.34 4.37 -14.54
N PRO A 250 9.16 4.87 -14.98
CA PRO A 250 7.91 4.59 -14.29
C PRO A 250 7.53 3.10 -14.27
N LYS A 251 7.88 2.34 -15.32
CA LYS A 251 7.63 0.89 -15.39
C LYS A 251 8.54 0.15 -14.42
N TRP A 252 9.80 0.57 -14.33
CA TRP A 252 10.76 0.05 -13.38
C TRP A 252 10.31 0.29 -11.94
N LEU A 253 9.88 1.50 -11.59
CA LEU A 253 9.40 1.82 -10.25
C LEU A 253 8.20 0.95 -9.85
N LYS A 254 7.21 0.80 -10.73
CA LYS A 254 6.08 -0.12 -10.50
C LYS A 254 6.53 -1.57 -10.30
N ALA A 255 7.49 -2.05 -11.08
CA ALA A 255 8.03 -3.40 -10.94
C ALA A 255 8.77 -3.60 -9.62
N ALA A 256 9.60 -2.63 -9.21
CA ALA A 256 10.36 -2.65 -7.97
C ALA A 256 9.43 -2.63 -6.74
N LEU A 257 8.39 -1.79 -6.75
CA LEU A 257 7.41 -1.71 -5.67
C LEU A 257 6.62 -3.02 -5.52
N ARG A 258 6.13 -3.59 -6.62
CA ARG A 258 5.41 -4.86 -6.60
C ARG A 258 6.28 -6.03 -6.15
N GLU A 259 7.58 -5.99 -6.44
CA GLU A 259 8.53 -6.98 -5.95
C GLU A 259 8.80 -6.81 -4.46
N ALA A 260 9.00 -5.56 -4.00
CA ALA A 260 9.23 -5.23 -2.60
C ALA A 260 8.04 -5.63 -1.73
N GLU A 261 6.81 -5.43 -2.20
CA GLU A 261 5.56 -5.83 -1.52
C GLU A 261 5.45 -7.35 -1.34
N LYS A 262 5.97 -8.14 -2.29
CA LYS A 262 5.94 -9.61 -2.23
C LYS A 262 7.12 -10.20 -1.46
N ALA A 263 8.20 -9.45 -1.32
CA ALA A 263 9.42 -9.92 -0.68
C ALA A 263 9.24 -9.91 0.84
N LYS A 264 9.77 -10.95 1.50
CA LYS A 264 9.83 -10.95 2.97
C LYS A 264 10.85 -9.90 3.43
N PRO A 265 10.50 -9.04 4.40
CA PRO A 265 11.47 -8.14 5.03
C PRO A 265 12.68 -8.94 5.55
N VAL A 266 13.89 -8.48 5.26
CA VAL A 266 15.14 -9.16 5.63
C VAL A 266 15.84 -8.44 6.78
N VAL A 267 15.61 -7.13 6.92
CA VAL A 267 16.14 -6.34 8.04
C VAL A 267 15.25 -6.60 9.26
N GLU A 268 15.79 -7.31 10.26
CA GLU A 268 15.16 -7.46 11.58
C GLU A 268 15.21 -6.09 12.28
N VAL A 269 14.06 -5.42 12.38
CA VAL A 269 13.86 -4.32 13.32
C VAL A 269 14.03 -4.95 14.71
N GLU A 270 15.02 -4.50 15.50
CA GLU A 270 15.29 -5.03 16.85
C GLU A 270 14.01 -5.19 17.69
N ASP A 271 13.99 -6.11 18.66
CA ASP A 271 12.89 -6.33 19.60
C ASP A 271 12.56 -5.04 20.38
N VAL A 272 11.73 -4.18 19.79
CA VAL A 272 11.20 -2.99 20.43
C VAL A 272 10.09 -3.42 21.39
N ALA A 273 10.12 -2.91 22.62
CA ALA A 273 9.01 -3.06 23.55
C ALA A 273 7.82 -2.21 23.08
N PRO A 274 6.57 -2.63 23.34
CA PRO A 274 5.39 -1.83 23.01
C PRO A 274 5.46 -0.42 23.59
N LEU A 275 4.85 0.53 22.88
CA LEU A 275 4.69 1.90 23.32
C LEU A 275 3.74 1.95 24.52
N GLU A 276 4.15 2.71 25.53
CA GLU A 276 3.30 3.17 26.62
C GLU A 276 2.98 4.66 26.38
N PHE A 277 1.72 5.04 26.53
CA PHE A 277 1.25 6.40 26.29
C PHE A 277 1.08 7.14 27.62
N GLY A 278 1.75 8.29 27.76
CA GLY A 278 1.58 9.18 28.90
C GLY A 278 0.44 10.18 28.69
N ASP A 279 0.19 11.00 29.71
CA ASP A 279 -0.92 11.96 29.71
C ASP A 279 -0.88 12.96 28.54
N VAL A 280 0.32 13.37 28.13
CA VAL A 280 0.52 14.34 27.02
C VAL A 280 0.10 13.72 25.69
N GLU A 281 0.54 12.49 25.42
CA GLU A 281 0.19 11.78 24.19
C GLU A 281 -1.32 11.50 24.12
N VAL A 282 -1.93 11.13 25.26
CA VAL A 282 -3.38 10.91 25.35
C VAL A 282 -4.16 12.19 25.09
N ASP A 283 -3.75 13.31 25.67
CA ASP A 283 -4.42 14.60 25.44
C ASP A 283 -4.35 15.02 23.96
N GLU A 284 -3.23 14.78 23.28
CA GLU A 284 -3.13 15.04 21.83
C GLU A 284 -4.09 14.17 21.01
N MET A 285 -4.19 12.88 21.33
CA MET A 285 -5.14 11.97 20.68
C MET A 285 -6.59 12.42 20.91
N VAL A 286 -6.93 12.81 22.15
CA VAL A 286 -8.25 13.36 22.48
C VAL A 286 -8.53 14.62 21.67
N GLN A 287 -7.58 15.55 21.55
CA GLN A 287 -7.76 16.77 20.74
C GLN A 287 -8.00 16.43 19.26
N ALA A 288 -7.31 15.43 18.71
CA ALA A 288 -7.52 14.99 17.33
C ALA A 288 -8.94 14.45 17.12
N VAL A 289 -9.44 13.63 18.05
CA VAL A 289 -10.84 13.13 18.03
C VAL A 289 -11.84 14.29 18.15
N MET A 290 -11.61 15.22 19.07
CA MET A 290 -12.48 16.37 19.31
C MET A 290 -12.44 17.42 18.19
N ALA A 291 -11.39 17.46 17.38
CA ALA A 291 -11.33 18.32 16.19
C ALA A 291 -12.11 17.72 15.00
N SER A 292 -12.23 16.39 14.94
CA SER A 292 -12.88 15.71 13.82
C SER A 292 -14.41 15.72 13.93
N PRO A 293 -15.14 15.91 12.81
CA PRO A 293 -16.59 15.71 12.76
C PRO A 293 -17.01 14.24 12.59
N ILE A 294 -16.07 13.39 12.16
CA ILE A 294 -16.26 11.94 11.95
C ILE A 294 -15.40 11.14 12.94
N SER A 295 -15.66 9.84 13.06
CA SER A 295 -14.81 8.97 13.86
C SER A 295 -13.36 8.97 13.37
N VAL A 296 -12.44 8.85 14.32
CA VAL A 296 -11.01 8.79 14.07
C VAL A 296 -10.50 7.44 14.54
N GLY A 297 -9.86 6.69 13.65
CA GLY A 297 -9.14 5.47 14.00
C GLY A 297 -7.79 5.82 14.62
N VAL A 298 -7.50 5.28 15.80
CA VAL A 298 -6.25 5.49 16.52
C VAL A 298 -5.07 4.88 15.77
N GLY A 299 -5.30 3.81 14.99
CA GLY A 299 -4.30 3.25 14.10
C GLY A 299 -3.72 4.29 13.14
N LYS A 300 -4.54 5.22 12.63
CA LYS A 300 -4.08 6.33 11.77
C LYS A 300 -3.24 7.35 12.53
N PHE A 301 -3.53 7.57 13.82
CA PHE A 301 -2.70 8.41 14.68
C PHE A 301 -1.33 7.76 14.93
N LEU A 302 -1.32 6.45 15.21
CA LEU A 302 -0.09 5.68 15.36
C LEU A 302 0.74 5.66 14.07
N GLU A 303 0.10 5.53 12.92
CA GLU A 303 0.75 5.62 11.62
C GLU A 303 1.34 7.02 11.36
N THR A 304 0.57 8.07 11.65
CA THR A 304 0.98 9.46 11.34
C THR A 304 2.04 9.99 12.31
N LYS A 305 1.92 9.67 13.61
CA LYS A 305 2.79 10.23 14.66
C LYS A 305 3.99 9.33 14.98
N TYR A 306 3.78 8.02 15.02
CA TYR A 306 4.80 7.04 15.42
C TYR A 306 5.29 6.15 14.28
N GLU A 307 4.74 6.31 13.06
CA GLU A 307 5.07 5.50 11.90
C GLU A 307 4.86 4.00 12.15
N LEU A 308 3.86 3.65 12.96
CA LEU A 308 3.48 2.27 13.24
C LEU A 308 2.34 1.83 12.32
N THR A 309 2.48 0.65 11.74
CA THR A 309 1.56 0.03 10.79
C THR A 309 1.28 -1.41 11.20
N SER A 310 0.20 -2.01 10.68
CA SER A 310 -0.16 -3.42 10.96
C SER A 310 0.90 -4.45 10.55
N ALA A 311 1.92 -4.04 9.78
CA ALA A 311 3.07 -4.88 9.44
C ALA A 311 4.13 -4.92 10.55
N ASP A 312 4.14 -3.95 11.48
CA ASP A 312 5.10 -3.89 12.58
C ASP A 312 4.72 -4.89 13.67
N ARG A 313 5.70 -5.61 14.22
CA ARG A 313 5.44 -6.71 15.17
C ARG A 313 4.75 -6.25 16.46
N THR A 314 5.09 -5.06 16.95
CA THR A 314 4.51 -4.49 18.17
C THR A 314 3.15 -3.84 17.93
N TYR A 315 2.76 -3.61 16.66
CA TYR A 315 1.54 -2.86 16.34
C TYR A 315 0.28 -3.38 17.03
N PRO A 316 0.01 -4.70 17.12
CA PRO A 316 -1.17 -5.18 17.83
C PRO A 316 -1.18 -4.75 19.31
N GLU A 317 -0.02 -4.75 19.96
CA GLU A 317 0.14 -4.35 21.37
C GLU A 317 0.12 -2.82 21.51
N ASP A 318 0.76 -2.09 20.59
CA ASP A 318 0.77 -0.63 20.55
C ASP A 318 -0.64 -0.06 20.33
N LEU A 319 -1.40 -0.67 19.43
CA LEU A 319 -2.78 -0.30 19.16
C LEU A 319 -3.67 -0.57 20.37
N ALA A 320 -3.54 -1.75 20.99
CA ALA A 320 -4.27 -2.10 22.20
C ALA A 320 -3.96 -1.12 23.35
N ASN A 321 -2.68 -0.77 23.54
CA ASN A 321 -2.26 0.22 24.54
C ASN A 321 -2.84 1.61 24.25
N ALA A 322 -2.86 2.04 22.99
CA ALA A 322 -3.40 3.35 22.61
C ALA A 322 -4.92 3.42 22.80
N VAL A 323 -5.64 2.37 22.42
CA VAL A 323 -7.10 2.25 22.63
C VAL A 323 -7.39 2.26 24.13
N ALA A 324 -6.70 1.44 24.93
CA ALA A 324 -6.90 1.40 26.37
C ALA A 324 -6.60 2.74 27.06
N ALA A 325 -5.56 3.46 26.62
CA ALA A 325 -5.20 4.77 27.17
C ALA A 325 -6.27 5.84 26.85
N LEU A 326 -6.84 5.80 25.64
CA LEU A 326 -7.92 6.71 25.24
C LEU A 326 -9.25 6.39 25.93
N GLU A 327 -9.59 5.11 26.05
CA GLU A 327 -10.77 4.66 26.77
C GLU A 327 -10.70 5.08 28.24
N ALA A 328 -9.54 4.90 28.89
CA ALA A 328 -9.31 5.33 30.26
C ALA A 328 -9.38 6.86 30.48
N SER A 329 -9.38 7.66 29.41
CA SER A 329 -9.45 9.12 29.52
C SER A 329 -10.85 9.63 29.85
N ASP A 330 -11.91 8.85 29.58
CA ASP A 330 -13.34 9.22 29.69
C ASP A 330 -13.76 10.50 28.94
N LYS A 331 -12.88 11.09 28.11
CA LYS A 331 -13.13 12.36 27.38
C LYS A 331 -13.72 12.14 25.98
N VAL A 332 -13.59 10.94 25.44
CA VAL A 332 -14.00 10.57 24.09
C VAL A 332 -14.81 9.28 24.15
N TRP A 333 -15.70 9.10 23.19
CA TRP A 333 -16.55 7.93 23.11
C TRP A 333 -15.90 6.87 22.22
N PHE A 334 -15.63 5.69 22.80
CA PHE A 334 -15.17 4.51 22.06
C PHE A 334 -16.33 3.90 21.27
N VAL A 335 -16.17 3.75 19.95
CA VAL A 335 -17.18 3.23 19.03
C VAL A 335 -16.74 1.94 18.32
N GLY A 336 -15.87 1.16 18.99
CA GLY A 336 -15.44 -0.17 18.54
C GLY A 336 -14.21 -0.19 17.63
N GLY A 337 -13.56 -1.36 17.57
CA GLY A 337 -12.29 -1.56 16.87
C GLY A 337 -11.21 -0.64 17.45
N ASP A 338 -10.72 0.30 16.65
CA ASP A 338 -9.77 1.34 17.07
C ASP A 338 -10.35 2.77 16.99
N ARG A 339 -11.68 2.91 16.91
CA ARG A 339 -12.32 4.16 16.52
C ARG A 339 -12.94 4.91 17.70
N PHE A 340 -12.76 6.24 17.68
CA PHE A 340 -13.28 7.14 18.71
C PHE A 340 -14.02 8.33 18.11
N ARG A 341 -15.01 8.83 18.85
CA ARG A 341 -15.82 10.01 18.52
C ARG A 341 -15.98 10.94 19.71
N LYS A 342 -16.59 12.10 19.44
CA LYS A 342 -17.16 12.96 20.49
C LYS A 342 -18.31 12.25 21.17
N SER A 343 -18.39 12.38 22.49
CA SER A 343 -19.59 12.03 23.26
C SER A 343 -20.80 12.76 22.66
N ASP A 344 -21.95 12.07 22.62
CA ASP A 344 -23.22 12.56 22.07
C ASP A 344 -23.24 12.85 20.55
N SER A 345 -22.26 12.35 19.79
CA SER A 345 -22.26 12.49 18.32
C SER A 345 -22.93 11.33 17.57
N ALA A 346 -23.54 10.41 18.31
CA ALA A 346 -24.27 9.28 17.76
C ALA A 346 -25.56 9.76 17.06
N PRO A 347 -25.94 9.19 15.90
CA PRO A 347 -27.22 9.52 15.29
C PRO A 347 -28.39 9.10 16.19
N GLU A 348 -29.44 9.91 16.28
CA GLU A 348 -30.58 9.66 17.17
C GLU A 348 -31.31 8.34 16.88
N PHE A 349 -31.29 7.87 15.62
CA PHE A 349 -32.02 6.68 15.17
C PHE A 349 -31.39 5.35 15.59
N ILE A 350 -30.14 5.32 16.07
CA ILE A 350 -29.45 4.04 16.33
C ILE A 350 -29.94 3.34 17.60
N GLY A 351 -30.55 4.09 18.51
CA GLY A 351 -30.94 3.61 19.84
C GLY A 351 -32.29 2.93 19.91
N SER A 352 -33.07 2.93 18.82
CA SER A 352 -34.39 2.34 18.77
C SER A 352 -34.58 1.47 17.53
N VAL A 353 -35.38 0.42 17.68
CA VAL A 353 -35.86 -0.35 16.55
C VAL A 353 -36.95 0.49 15.85
N PRO A 354 -36.86 0.70 14.52
CA PRO A 354 -37.89 1.40 13.78
C PRO A 354 -39.28 0.78 14.00
N GLU A 355 -40.30 1.62 14.21
CA GLU A 355 -41.66 1.19 14.58
C GLU A 355 -42.25 0.17 13.61
N PHE A 356 -41.85 0.27 12.34
CA PHE A 356 -42.26 -0.62 11.26
C PHE A 356 -41.90 -2.10 11.48
N PHE A 357 -40.92 -2.42 12.33
CA PHE A 357 -40.59 -3.82 12.68
C PHE A 357 -41.45 -4.37 13.83
N ASN A 358 -42.20 -3.53 14.55
CA ASN A 358 -43.07 -4.01 15.61
C ASN A 358 -44.30 -4.67 15.00
N TYR A 359 -44.61 -5.88 15.46
CA TYR A 359 -45.86 -6.54 15.13
C TYR A 359 -47.05 -5.75 15.68
N VAL A 360 -48.07 -5.57 14.84
CA VAL A 360 -49.35 -4.96 15.23
C VAL A 360 -50.37 -6.07 15.38
N ASP A 361 -50.84 -6.28 16.60
CA ASP A 361 -51.85 -7.29 16.89
C ASP A 361 -53.24 -6.79 16.49
N TYR A 362 -53.87 -7.47 15.52
CA TYR A 362 -55.25 -7.26 15.13
C TYR A 362 -56.13 -8.41 15.65
N ASP A 363 -57.22 -8.10 16.36
CA ASP A 363 -58.19 -9.10 16.84
C ASP A 363 -59.34 -9.23 15.83
N PHE A 364 -59.24 -10.22 14.94
CA PHE A 364 -60.31 -10.58 14.01
C PHE A 364 -61.15 -11.72 14.59
N ARG A 365 -62.47 -11.51 14.63
CA ARG A 365 -63.44 -12.49 15.14
C ARG A 365 -64.48 -12.83 14.10
N ASP A 366 -64.92 -14.09 14.11
CA ASP A 366 -65.99 -14.56 13.25
C ASP A 366 -67.39 -14.18 13.76
N ALA A 367 -68.43 -14.66 13.07
CA ALA A 367 -69.82 -14.39 13.42
C ALA A 367 -70.27 -15.01 14.76
N ASP A 368 -69.57 -16.04 15.24
CA ASP A 368 -69.81 -16.72 16.50
C ASP A 368 -68.95 -16.12 17.65
N GLY A 369 -68.08 -15.16 17.33
CA GLY A 369 -67.22 -14.44 18.27
C GLY A 369 -65.90 -15.16 18.58
N GLU A 370 -65.56 -16.22 17.82
CA GLU A 370 -64.30 -16.95 17.90
C GLU A 370 -63.21 -16.21 17.11
N SER A 371 -61.96 -16.25 17.60
CA SER A 371 -60.83 -15.62 16.92
C SER A 371 -60.51 -16.36 15.62
N ILE A 372 -60.43 -15.62 14.52
CA ILE A 372 -60.10 -16.16 13.19
C ILE A 372 -58.61 -16.53 13.14
N ASP A 373 -57.77 -15.69 13.73
CA ASP A 373 -56.34 -15.92 13.86
C ASP A 373 -56.02 -16.33 15.31
N MET A 374 -55.28 -17.43 15.48
CA MET A 374 -54.79 -17.89 16.77
C MET A 374 -53.29 -18.12 16.69
N GLU A 375 -52.55 -17.55 17.65
CA GLU A 375 -51.13 -17.81 17.81
C GLU A 375 -50.90 -19.28 18.20
N LEU A 376 -50.00 -19.94 17.47
CA LEU A 376 -49.59 -21.31 17.75
C LEU A 376 -48.28 -21.29 18.54
N SER A 377 -48.24 -22.02 19.66
CA SER A 377 -46.99 -22.30 20.36
C SER A 377 -46.05 -23.15 19.48
N ASP A 378 -44.74 -23.01 19.64
CA ASP A 378 -43.72 -23.76 18.89
C ASP A 378 -43.92 -25.27 18.88
N ASP A 379 -44.46 -25.82 19.98
CA ASP A 379 -44.77 -27.23 20.12
C ASP A 379 -45.82 -27.74 19.11
N GLY A 380 -46.64 -26.83 18.59
CA GLY A 380 -47.61 -27.07 17.53
C GLY A 380 -47.00 -27.22 16.14
N PHE A 381 -45.75 -26.77 15.92
CA PHE A 381 -45.09 -26.86 14.62
C PHE A 381 -44.43 -28.22 14.38
N SER A 382 -44.44 -28.66 13.12
CA SER A 382 -43.72 -29.86 12.70
C SER A 382 -42.19 -29.66 12.81
N SER A 383 -41.46 -30.76 13.00
CA SER A 383 -39.99 -30.71 13.08
C SER A 383 -39.29 -30.15 11.83
N ALA A 384 -39.95 -30.16 10.67
CA ALA A 384 -39.45 -29.54 9.45
C ALA A 384 -39.64 -28.03 9.49
N LEU A 385 -40.85 -27.56 9.82
CA LEU A 385 -41.17 -26.15 9.91
C LEU A 385 -40.31 -25.43 10.97
N ARG A 386 -40.06 -26.06 12.13
CA ARG A 386 -39.14 -25.49 13.15
C ARG A 386 -37.73 -25.27 12.61
N LYS A 387 -37.24 -26.14 11.73
CA LYS A 387 -35.92 -25.96 11.10
C LYS A 387 -35.92 -24.85 10.06
N GLU A 388 -37.03 -24.65 9.36
CA GLU A 388 -37.19 -23.57 8.40
C GLU A 388 -37.32 -22.21 9.10
N MET A 389 -38.04 -22.14 10.22
CA MET A 389 -38.13 -20.94 11.07
C MET A 389 -36.79 -20.56 11.69
N ALA A 390 -35.97 -21.56 12.05
CA ALA A 390 -34.61 -21.34 12.55
C ALA A 390 -33.61 -20.90 11.44
N ASN A 391 -34.04 -20.80 10.18
CA ASN A 391 -33.18 -20.28 9.12
C ASN A 391 -33.00 -18.77 9.28
N VAL A 392 -31.75 -18.31 9.28
CA VAL A 392 -31.39 -16.88 9.38
C VAL A 392 -32.03 -16.00 8.31
N LEU A 393 -32.39 -16.58 7.16
CA LEU A 393 -33.10 -15.88 6.09
C LEU A 393 -34.59 -15.71 6.36
N ALA A 394 -35.17 -16.56 7.22
CA ALA A 394 -36.56 -16.45 7.68
C ALA A 394 -36.70 -15.51 8.88
N GLN A 395 -35.69 -15.44 9.76
CA GLN A 395 -35.68 -14.61 10.96
C GLN A 395 -35.42 -13.12 10.66
N ASP A 396 -35.94 -12.23 11.50
CA ASP A 396 -35.73 -10.78 11.41
C ASP A 396 -35.53 -10.14 12.80
N VAL A 397 -35.36 -8.82 12.86
CA VAL A 397 -35.27 -8.05 14.10
C VAL A 397 -36.50 -8.33 14.96
N LEU A 398 -36.30 -8.52 16.28
CA LEU A 398 -37.32 -8.89 17.27
C LEU A 398 -37.85 -10.33 17.20
N ASP A 399 -37.52 -11.10 16.15
CA ASP A 399 -38.02 -12.47 15.93
C ASP A 399 -36.87 -13.49 15.75
N GLU A 400 -35.69 -13.17 16.28
CA GLU A 400 -34.47 -13.96 16.13
C GLU A 400 -34.16 -14.82 17.35
N ASP A 401 -33.75 -16.07 17.09
CA ASP A 401 -33.28 -16.97 18.13
C ASP A 401 -31.79 -16.76 18.43
N PRO A 402 -31.36 -16.88 19.71
CA PRO A 402 -29.95 -16.86 20.05
C PRO A 402 -29.15 -17.94 19.31
N GLN A 403 -28.27 -17.51 18.40
CA GLN A 403 -27.40 -18.42 17.64
C GLN A 403 -26.13 -18.76 18.43
N PRO A 404 -25.75 -20.04 18.56
CA PRO A 404 -24.49 -20.41 19.21
C PRO A 404 -23.30 -19.94 18.36
N LYS A 405 -22.23 -19.50 19.03
CA LYS A 405 -20.98 -19.14 18.34
C LYS A 405 -20.45 -20.32 17.51
N PRO A 406 -20.24 -20.15 16.19
CA PRO A 406 -19.77 -21.23 15.33
C PRO A 406 -18.33 -21.64 15.70
N LYS A 407 -18.02 -22.93 15.53
CA LYS A 407 -16.66 -23.47 15.81
C LYS A 407 -15.57 -22.88 14.94
N LYS A 408 -15.91 -22.45 13.72
CA LYS A 408 -15.01 -21.81 12.76
C LYS A 408 -15.70 -20.57 12.23
N GLN A 409 -15.04 -19.42 12.36
CA GLN A 409 -15.50 -18.19 11.74
C GLN A 409 -14.97 -18.11 10.31
N LEU A 410 -15.81 -17.59 9.43
CA LEU A 410 -15.44 -17.30 8.04
C LEU A 410 -14.92 -15.87 7.96
N ASP A 411 -13.92 -15.63 7.12
CA ASP A 411 -13.40 -14.28 6.87
C ASP A 411 -14.35 -13.47 5.98
N GLN A 412 -15.18 -14.18 5.19
CA GLN A 412 -16.18 -13.62 4.30
C GLN A 412 -17.57 -14.15 4.64
N LEU A 413 -18.56 -13.27 4.67
CA LEU A 413 -19.98 -13.59 4.83
C LEU A 413 -20.72 -13.28 3.53
N ARG A 414 -21.68 -14.15 3.17
CA ARG A 414 -22.70 -13.85 2.16
C ARG A 414 -23.99 -13.49 2.89
N LEU A 415 -24.53 -12.33 2.56
CA LEU A 415 -25.68 -11.71 3.21
C LEU A 415 -26.76 -11.41 2.16
N VAL A 416 -28.02 -11.42 2.58
CA VAL A 416 -29.17 -11.21 1.69
C VAL A 416 -30.02 -10.05 2.20
N LEU A 417 -30.17 -9.04 1.36
CA LEU A 417 -30.99 -7.86 1.61
C LEU A 417 -32.47 -8.17 1.40
N LYS A 418 -33.25 -8.03 2.47
CA LYS A 418 -34.72 -8.07 2.41
C LYS A 418 -35.28 -6.70 2.03
N SER A 419 -36.47 -6.69 1.43
CA SER A 419 -37.12 -5.47 0.93
C SER A 419 -37.33 -4.40 2.00
N LEU A 420 -37.77 -4.78 3.20
CA LEU A 420 -38.07 -3.84 4.28
C LEU A 420 -36.82 -3.06 4.71
N HIS A 421 -35.70 -3.78 4.88
CA HIS A 421 -34.40 -3.22 5.18
C HIS A 421 -33.86 -2.31 4.08
N ARG A 422 -34.17 -2.60 2.80
CA ARG A 422 -33.84 -1.74 1.66
C ARG A 422 -34.52 -0.38 1.78
N GLU A 423 -35.79 -0.34 2.16
CA GLU A 423 -36.60 0.90 2.18
C GLU A 423 -36.14 1.90 3.26
N ILE A 424 -35.64 1.41 4.38
CA ILE A 424 -35.22 2.26 5.52
C ILE A 424 -33.71 2.28 5.74
N GLY A 425 -32.92 1.59 4.90
CA GLY A 425 -31.46 1.59 4.97
C GLY A 425 -30.89 0.92 6.23
N THR A 426 -31.46 -0.21 6.62
CA THR A 426 -30.99 -1.02 7.75
C THR A 426 -30.56 -2.42 7.31
N PHE A 427 -30.00 -3.21 8.21
CA PHE A 427 -29.71 -4.63 7.99
C PHE A 427 -29.73 -5.41 9.32
N PRO A 428 -30.34 -6.61 9.40
CA PRO A 428 -30.51 -7.33 10.66
C PRO A 428 -29.29 -8.19 11.01
N LEU A 429 -28.96 -8.30 12.30
CA LEU A 429 -27.84 -9.11 12.77
C LEU A 429 -28.12 -10.61 12.84
N CYS A 430 -29.36 -11.06 12.61
CA CYS A 430 -29.71 -12.49 12.55
C CYS A 430 -28.89 -13.25 11.49
N GLN A 431 -28.51 -12.58 10.39
CA GLN A 431 -27.68 -13.17 9.32
C GLN A 431 -26.18 -13.13 9.63
N VAL A 432 -25.74 -12.39 10.66
CA VAL A 432 -24.34 -12.28 11.06
C VAL A 432 -24.06 -13.29 12.17
N PRO A 433 -23.16 -14.27 11.96
CA PRO A 433 -22.87 -15.28 12.97
C PRO A 433 -22.34 -14.67 14.27
N THR A 434 -22.81 -15.18 15.40
CA THR A 434 -22.38 -14.73 16.74
C THR A 434 -20.86 -14.70 16.88
N GLY A 435 -20.34 -13.57 17.36
CA GLY A 435 -18.92 -13.30 17.54
C GLY A 435 -18.13 -12.99 16.25
N TRP A 436 -18.76 -12.92 15.07
CA TRP A 436 -18.07 -12.47 13.86
C TRP A 436 -17.70 -10.98 13.96
N LEU A 437 -18.60 -10.18 14.52
CA LEU A 437 -18.32 -8.83 15.02
C LEU A 437 -17.95 -8.91 16.51
N GLU A 438 -17.14 -7.97 16.97
CA GLU A 438 -16.87 -7.80 18.39
C GLU A 438 -18.16 -7.38 19.10
N GLU A 439 -18.39 -7.84 20.34
CA GLU A 439 -19.64 -7.57 21.07
C GLU A 439 -19.58 -6.27 21.90
N ALA A 440 -18.39 -5.74 22.13
CA ALA A 440 -18.15 -4.52 22.90
C ALA A 440 -17.40 -3.49 22.04
N PRO A 441 -17.79 -2.19 22.10
CA PRO A 441 -18.96 -1.64 22.78
C PRO A 441 -20.28 -2.05 22.10
N SER A 442 -21.43 -1.85 22.76
CA SER A 442 -22.74 -2.27 22.21
C SER A 442 -23.10 -1.51 20.93
N ILE A 443 -22.74 -0.23 20.86
CA ILE A 443 -22.86 0.60 19.66
C ILE A 443 -21.48 0.73 19.02
N GLN A 444 -21.37 0.37 17.74
CA GLN A 444 -20.12 0.42 16.99
C GLN A 444 -20.28 1.16 15.67
N GLU A 445 -19.21 1.79 15.21
CA GLU A 445 -19.10 2.34 13.87
C GLU A 445 -18.23 1.41 13.02
N LEU A 446 -18.82 0.92 11.92
CA LEU A 446 -18.18 0.09 10.92
C LEU A 446 -17.96 0.92 9.64
N ILE A 447 -16.93 0.59 8.87
CA ILE A 447 -16.71 1.17 7.54
C ILE A 447 -16.81 0.06 6.51
N PHE A 448 -17.75 0.20 5.58
CA PHE A 448 -17.79 -0.67 4.40
C PHE A 448 -17.08 0.03 3.25
N ARG A 449 -16.22 -0.71 2.54
CA ARG A 449 -15.44 -0.21 1.40
C ARG A 449 -15.79 -1.01 0.15
N ASP A 450 -16.23 -0.34 -0.91
CA ASP A 450 -16.52 -1.02 -2.18
C ASP A 450 -15.27 -1.24 -3.03
N SER A 451 -15.41 -1.97 -4.14
CA SER A 451 -14.30 -2.24 -5.08
C SER A 451 -13.76 -1.00 -5.80
N ALA A 452 -14.50 0.12 -5.79
CA ALA A 452 -14.05 1.41 -6.30
C ALA A 452 -13.34 2.26 -5.22
N GLY A 453 -13.27 1.78 -3.98
CA GLY A 453 -12.69 2.48 -2.83
C GLY A 453 -13.61 3.51 -2.20
N ARG A 454 -14.92 3.51 -2.49
CA ARG A 454 -15.91 4.34 -1.80
C ARG A 454 -16.16 3.74 -0.42
N GLU A 455 -16.17 4.61 0.60
CA GLU A 455 -16.42 4.21 1.99
C GLU A 455 -17.81 4.65 2.44
N LEU A 456 -18.48 3.78 3.17
CA LEU A 456 -19.75 4.05 3.84
C LEU A 456 -19.61 3.78 5.33
N ASN A 457 -20.02 4.77 6.14
CA ASN A 457 -20.07 4.62 7.59
C ASN A 457 -21.38 3.94 7.99
N VAL A 458 -21.28 2.80 8.65
CA VAL A 458 -22.40 1.96 9.06
C VAL A 458 -22.43 1.91 10.58
N TRP A 459 -23.61 2.12 11.15
CA TRP A 459 -23.78 2.06 12.60
C TRP A 459 -24.34 0.71 13.00
N LEU A 460 -23.66 0.02 13.88
CA LEU A 460 -24.08 -1.24 14.48
C LEU A 460 -24.59 -0.98 15.88
N ASN A 461 -25.71 -1.58 16.25
CA ASN A 461 -26.13 -1.63 17.64
C ASN A 461 -26.51 -3.08 18.00
N HIS A 462 -25.76 -3.66 18.95
CA HIS A 462 -25.98 -5.01 19.46
C HIS A 462 -27.25 -5.13 20.32
N ASP A 463 -27.70 -4.03 20.93
CA ASP A 463 -28.91 -4.01 21.76
C ASP A 463 -30.18 -4.06 20.90
N THR A 464 -30.19 -3.34 19.77
CA THR A 464 -31.30 -3.37 18.79
C THR A 464 -31.13 -4.43 17.71
N ARG A 465 -29.97 -5.09 17.68
CA ARG A 465 -29.60 -6.15 16.72
C ARG A 465 -29.71 -5.70 15.26
N LEU A 466 -29.33 -4.45 15.02
CA LEU A 466 -29.48 -3.77 13.74
C LEU A 466 -28.20 -3.04 13.30
N MET A 467 -27.98 -3.03 11.99
CA MET A 467 -27.11 -2.08 11.30
C MET A 467 -27.95 -0.97 10.66
N PHE A 468 -27.42 0.25 10.65
CA PHE A 468 -28.08 1.45 10.14
C PHE A 468 -27.18 2.23 9.18
N ASN A 469 -27.77 3.23 8.50
CA ASN A 469 -27.10 4.13 7.57
C ASN A 469 -26.62 3.45 6.27
N LEU A 470 -27.41 2.50 5.76
CA LEU A 470 -27.10 1.72 4.56
C LEU A 470 -27.89 2.17 3.32
N ILE A 471 -28.75 3.18 3.46
CA ILE A 471 -29.74 3.58 2.45
C ILE A 471 -29.10 3.97 1.12
N ASP A 472 -27.98 4.71 1.17
CA ASP A 472 -27.30 5.21 -0.03
C ASP A 472 -26.85 4.08 -0.94
N TRP A 473 -26.29 3.02 -0.36
CA TRP A 473 -25.85 1.85 -1.12
C TRP A 473 -27.03 0.94 -1.49
N TRP A 474 -28.05 0.84 -0.64
CA TRP A 474 -29.17 -0.07 -0.87
C TRP A 474 -30.00 0.35 -2.09
N PHE A 475 -30.07 1.67 -2.37
CA PHE A 475 -30.73 2.19 -3.57
C PHE A 475 -29.90 2.09 -4.86
N GLU A 476 -28.60 1.79 -4.78
CA GLU A 476 -27.80 1.49 -5.98
C GLU A 476 -28.17 0.14 -6.60
N GLN A 477 -28.79 -0.74 -5.81
CA GLN A 477 -29.18 -2.08 -6.24
C GLN A 477 -30.58 -2.09 -6.88
N PRO A 478 -30.70 -2.48 -8.18
CA PRO A 478 -32.01 -2.60 -8.84
C PRO A 478 -32.91 -3.70 -8.28
N VAL A 479 -32.35 -4.74 -7.65
CA VAL A 479 -33.14 -5.81 -7.05
C VAL A 479 -33.78 -5.33 -5.75
N GLU A 480 -35.12 -5.29 -5.69
CA GLU A 480 -35.88 -4.82 -4.53
C GLU A 480 -35.87 -5.80 -3.35
N SER A 481 -35.95 -7.11 -3.60
CA SER A 481 -35.95 -8.16 -2.58
C SER A 481 -35.03 -9.30 -2.98
N GLY A 482 -34.24 -9.80 -2.03
CA GLY A 482 -33.34 -10.93 -2.23
C GLY A 482 -32.01 -10.56 -2.87
N ALA A 483 -31.62 -9.28 -2.90
CA ALA A 483 -30.31 -8.90 -3.39
C ALA A 483 -29.21 -9.44 -2.47
N ALA A 484 -28.17 -10.07 -3.01
CA ALA A 484 -27.11 -10.65 -2.21
C ALA A 484 -25.82 -9.84 -2.29
N PHE A 485 -25.08 -9.77 -1.19
CA PHE A 485 -23.77 -9.12 -1.13
C PHE A 485 -22.83 -9.89 -0.21
N THR A 486 -21.54 -9.58 -0.27
CA THR A 486 -20.55 -10.12 0.64
C THR A 486 -19.89 -9.04 1.48
N LEU A 487 -19.58 -9.38 2.73
CA LEU A 487 -18.69 -8.61 3.60
C LEU A 487 -17.46 -9.46 3.91
N THR A 488 -16.27 -8.89 3.69
CA THR A 488 -14.98 -9.55 3.96
C THR A 488 -14.19 -8.76 4.99
N LYS A 489 -13.65 -9.45 6.01
CA LYS A 489 -12.78 -8.81 7.00
C LYS A 489 -11.49 -8.31 6.36
N THR A 490 -11.09 -7.09 6.70
CA THR A 490 -9.79 -6.54 6.33
C THR A 490 -8.79 -6.66 7.49
N ALA A 491 -7.55 -6.19 7.28
CA ALA A 491 -6.57 -6.08 8.35
C ALA A 491 -6.83 -4.87 9.28
N GLU A 492 -7.68 -3.93 8.87
CA GLU A 492 -8.06 -2.75 9.65
C GLU A 492 -9.28 -3.10 10.54
N PRO A 493 -9.25 -2.78 11.85
CA PRO A 493 -10.39 -3.02 12.74
C PRO A 493 -11.66 -2.32 12.27
N ASN A 494 -12.80 -3.01 12.30
CA ASN A 494 -14.12 -2.51 11.89
C ASN A 494 -14.20 -1.97 10.45
N VAL A 495 -13.25 -2.30 9.57
CA VAL A 495 -13.30 -2.02 8.13
C VAL A 495 -13.52 -3.32 7.36
N PHE A 496 -14.51 -3.31 6.47
CA PHE A 496 -14.93 -4.47 5.69
C PHE A 496 -15.01 -4.17 4.21
N ASP A 497 -14.50 -5.08 3.38
CA ASP A 497 -14.70 -5.00 1.94
C ASP A 497 -16.11 -5.48 1.58
N PHE A 498 -16.82 -4.68 0.79
CA PHE A 498 -18.19 -4.89 0.36
C PHE A 498 -18.25 -5.16 -1.14
N GLU A 499 -19.00 -6.19 -1.54
CA GLU A 499 -19.20 -6.52 -2.95
C GLU A 499 -20.63 -7.04 -3.20
N TRP A 500 -21.30 -6.49 -4.22
CA TRP A 500 -22.58 -6.99 -4.68
C TRP A 500 -22.42 -8.30 -5.44
N ILE A 501 -23.31 -9.26 -5.18
CA ILE A 501 -23.42 -10.48 -5.98
C ILE A 501 -24.43 -10.22 -7.10
N SER A 502 -24.07 -10.63 -8.33
CA SER A 502 -24.90 -10.40 -9.52
C SER A 502 -26.25 -11.12 -9.51
N ASP A 503 -26.28 -12.35 -9.00
CA ASP A 503 -27.51 -13.15 -8.92
C ASP A 503 -28.22 -12.94 -7.57
N PRO A 504 -29.55 -12.69 -7.58
CA PRO A 504 -30.32 -12.61 -6.36
C PRO A 504 -30.44 -13.98 -5.69
N ASP A 505 -30.73 -13.98 -4.40
CA ASP A 505 -30.95 -15.19 -3.64
C ASP A 505 -32.27 -15.86 -4.05
N PRO A 506 -32.26 -17.13 -4.49
CA PRO A 506 -33.46 -17.79 -5.00
C PRO A 506 -34.54 -18.03 -3.94
N LEU A 507 -34.22 -17.96 -2.65
CA LEU A 507 -35.18 -18.19 -1.57
C LEU A 507 -36.01 -16.94 -1.23
N ILE A 508 -35.38 -15.75 -1.29
CA ILE A 508 -36.01 -14.47 -0.88
C ILE A 508 -36.27 -13.55 -2.08
N TYR A 509 -35.85 -13.94 -3.27
CA TYR A 509 -36.09 -13.14 -4.46
C TYR A 509 -37.59 -13.01 -4.75
N ILE A 510 -38.05 -11.77 -4.80
CA ILE A 510 -39.41 -11.40 -5.20
C ILE A 510 -39.28 -10.40 -6.34
N SER A 511 -39.98 -10.64 -7.46
CA SER A 511 -39.98 -9.71 -8.58
C SER A 511 -40.65 -8.38 -8.22
N SER A 512 -40.26 -7.28 -8.88
CA SER A 512 -40.88 -5.96 -8.64
C SER A 512 -42.40 -5.97 -8.84
N ASP A 513 -42.91 -6.67 -9.87
CA ASP A 513 -44.36 -6.80 -10.09
C ASP A 513 -45.06 -7.47 -8.91
N ARG A 514 -44.44 -8.50 -8.31
CA ARG A 514 -44.99 -9.18 -7.13
C ARG A 514 -44.86 -8.32 -5.89
N MET A 515 -43.77 -7.57 -5.74
CA MET A 515 -43.62 -6.59 -4.65
C MET A 515 -44.71 -5.52 -4.68
N GLU A 516 -45.08 -5.01 -5.85
CA GLU A 516 -46.17 -4.03 -6.00
C GLU A 516 -47.53 -4.62 -5.59
N GLN A 517 -47.80 -5.89 -5.93
CA GLN A 517 -48.99 -6.60 -5.47
C GLN A 517 -49.00 -6.76 -3.94
N LEU A 518 -47.87 -7.14 -3.35
CA LEU A 518 -47.73 -7.30 -1.89
C LEU A 518 -47.90 -5.96 -1.16
N ARG A 519 -47.37 -4.85 -1.71
CA ARG A 519 -47.59 -3.50 -1.16
C ARG A 519 -49.08 -3.10 -1.23
N THR A 520 -49.77 -3.46 -2.31
CA THR A 520 -51.21 -3.21 -2.45
C THR A 520 -52.02 -3.99 -1.41
N LEU A 521 -51.65 -5.25 -1.17
CA LEU A 521 -52.26 -6.09 -0.13
C LEU A 521 -51.98 -5.52 1.28
N ALA A 522 -50.73 -5.12 1.54
CA ALA A 522 -50.33 -4.52 2.81
C ALA A 522 -51.08 -3.21 3.11
N ALA A 523 -51.41 -2.42 2.10
CA ALA A 523 -52.19 -1.18 2.29
C ALA A 523 -53.63 -1.43 2.81
N GLY A 524 -54.17 -2.64 2.62
CA GLY A 524 -55.48 -3.07 3.12
C GLY A 524 -55.43 -4.03 4.30
N SER A 525 -54.25 -4.31 4.87
CA SER A 525 -54.07 -5.40 5.84
C SER A 525 -54.81 -5.18 7.17
N SER A 526 -55.14 -3.94 7.53
CA SER A 526 -55.91 -3.66 8.76
C SER A 526 -57.35 -4.18 8.72
N GLU A 527 -57.86 -4.53 7.53
CA GLU A 527 -59.21 -5.07 7.33
C GLU A 527 -59.22 -6.57 7.00
N LEU A 528 -58.04 -7.20 6.95
CA LEU A 528 -57.87 -8.59 6.54
C LEU A 528 -57.20 -9.41 7.65
N SER A 529 -57.78 -10.57 7.97
CA SER A 529 -57.14 -11.56 8.83
C SER A 529 -55.88 -12.15 8.16
N THR A 530 -54.98 -12.70 8.97
CA THR A 530 -53.80 -13.43 8.49
C THR A 530 -54.21 -14.57 7.56
N TYR A 531 -55.29 -15.27 7.89
CA TYR A 531 -55.89 -16.30 7.03
C TYR A 531 -56.29 -15.76 5.64
N GLU A 532 -56.91 -14.59 5.57
CA GLU A 532 -57.30 -13.97 4.29
C GLU A 532 -56.10 -13.54 3.47
N ILE A 533 -55.09 -12.93 4.12
CA ILE A 533 -53.83 -12.55 3.49
C ILE A 533 -53.14 -13.77 2.86
N VAL A 534 -53.01 -14.87 3.61
CA VAL A 534 -52.37 -16.12 3.14
C VAL A 534 -53.12 -16.76 1.96
N ARG A 535 -54.43 -16.51 1.80
CA ARG A 535 -55.20 -17.02 0.65
C ARG A 535 -54.99 -16.20 -0.62
N GLU A 536 -54.60 -14.94 -0.50
CA GLU A 536 -54.33 -14.06 -1.63
C GLU A 536 -52.87 -14.11 -2.09
N VAL A 537 -51.96 -14.52 -1.19
CA VAL A 537 -50.53 -14.70 -1.46
C VAL A 537 -50.27 -16.06 -2.12
#